data_AF-A0A7S4Q6R0-F1
#
_entry.id   AF-A0A7S4Q6R0-F1
#
_cell.length_a   1.000
_cell.length_b   1.000
_cell.length_c   1.000
_cell.angle_alpha   90.00
_cell.angle_beta   90.00
_cell.angle_gamma   90.00
#
_symmetry.space_group_name_H-M   'P 1'
#
loop_
_entity.id
_entity.type
_entity.pdbx_description
1 polymer ?
#
loop_
_entity_poly.entity_id
_entity_poly.type
_entity_poly.pdbx_seq_one_letter_code
_entity_poly.pdbx_strand_id
1 'polypeptide(L)'
;GTMPAMREGASRVVDGGVCQLHAGGMEAAEDADAFVNFANPNFGYGCFITSCTQEEIMQVCCPEFNVGMLHEGCMTSGEVVNVHGVRRFSSYRGYLDTFEHTGPWTGTPSIQTILTMDATMCMHFSESRVLRDIRKAYLCFQQCGIVSTGRWGCGAFGGQAPHKFAQQLVAASLAGCTLRFSTFGEPDRCDEVLAAVAAAQPSAADLLQAVLLASAAVHASAAAAARATAAALATARARATAGRRPRLRPRPRLGLSGTSRRRSCCSSAIRRRRVTALPRPSRQASMPATSWMCEPLGYIV
;
A
#
# COMPACT_ATOMS: atom_id res chain seq x y z
N GLY A 1 -4.00 -32.38 1.11
CA GLY A 1 -3.29 -32.57 -0.17
C GLY A 1 -2.53 -31.34 -0.67
N THR A 2 -2.11 -30.41 0.19
CA THR A 2 -1.46 -29.13 -0.21
C THR A 2 0.06 -29.23 -0.38
N MET A 3 0.72 -30.19 0.28
CA MET A 3 2.17 -30.37 0.21
C MET A 3 2.71 -30.82 -1.17
N PRO A 4 2.04 -31.73 -1.92
CA PRO A 4 2.49 -32.10 -3.27
C PRO A 4 2.38 -30.95 -4.26
N ALA A 5 1.27 -30.22 -4.27
CA ALA A 5 1.04 -29.09 -5.17
C ALA A 5 2.03 -27.93 -4.93
N MET A 6 2.36 -27.62 -3.68
CA MET A 6 3.39 -26.62 -3.37
C MET A 6 4.80 -27.07 -3.81
N ARG A 7 5.13 -28.37 -3.70
CA ARG A 7 6.42 -28.89 -4.18
C ARG A 7 6.53 -28.81 -5.70
N GLU A 8 5.47 -29.17 -6.41
CA GLU A 8 5.39 -29.08 -7.87
C GLU A 8 5.47 -27.63 -8.35
N GLY A 9 4.70 -26.73 -7.71
CA GLY A 9 4.73 -25.29 -7.98
C GLY A 9 6.10 -24.66 -7.68
N ALA A 10 6.80 -25.12 -6.64
CA ALA A 10 8.14 -24.62 -6.31
C ALA A 10 9.19 -24.92 -7.39
N SER A 11 9.06 -26.07 -8.06
CA SER A 11 9.93 -26.47 -9.18
C SER A 11 9.50 -25.92 -10.54
N ARG A 12 8.33 -25.27 -10.63
CA ARG A 12 7.82 -24.72 -11.89
C ARG A 12 8.73 -23.61 -12.39
N VAL A 13 9.11 -23.69 -13.65
CA VAL A 13 9.85 -22.63 -14.34
C VAL A 13 8.93 -21.44 -14.52
N VAL A 14 9.39 -20.27 -14.08
CA VAL A 14 8.74 -18.98 -14.29
C VAL A 14 9.29 -18.40 -15.59
N ASP A 15 8.61 -18.69 -16.71
CA ASP A 15 8.98 -18.16 -18.02
C ASP A 15 8.28 -16.81 -18.31
N GLY A 16 8.59 -16.20 -19.46
CA GLY A 16 7.97 -14.95 -19.89
C GLY A 16 6.48 -15.04 -20.21
N GLY A 17 5.92 -16.26 -20.31
CA GLY A 17 4.48 -16.51 -20.51
C GLY A 17 3.67 -16.51 -19.21
N VAL A 18 4.33 -16.49 -18.04
CA VAL A 18 3.66 -16.43 -16.73
C VAL A 18 2.86 -15.13 -16.55
N CYS A 19 3.18 -14.07 -17.29
CA CYS A 19 2.59 -12.75 -17.11
C CYS A 19 2.57 -11.94 -18.41
N GLN A 20 1.46 -11.24 -18.65
CA GLN A 20 1.34 -10.20 -19.66
C GLN A 20 1.04 -8.86 -19.00
N LEU A 21 1.85 -7.84 -19.30
CA LEU A 21 1.62 -6.46 -18.84
C LEU A 21 0.63 -5.75 -19.79
N HIS A 22 -0.24 -4.90 -19.23
CA HIS A 22 -1.13 -4.03 -20.02
C HIS A 22 -1.41 -2.70 -19.31
N ALA A 23 -1.91 -1.71 -20.07
CA ALA A 23 -2.22 -0.37 -19.54
C ALA A 23 -3.69 -0.17 -19.10
N GLY A 24 -4.59 -1.07 -19.50
CA GLY A 24 -6.02 -0.98 -19.15
C GLY A 24 -6.33 -1.34 -17.68
N GLY A 25 -7.58 -1.11 -17.26
CA GLY A 25 -8.07 -1.55 -15.95
C GLY A 25 -8.04 -3.08 -15.79
N MET A 26 -8.00 -3.56 -14.54
CA MET A 26 -7.91 -5.00 -14.26
C MET A 26 -9.21 -5.74 -14.62
N GLU A 27 -10.35 -5.08 -14.40
CA GLU A 27 -11.68 -5.56 -14.74
C GLU A 27 -11.96 -5.59 -16.26
N ALA A 28 -11.03 -5.08 -17.08
CA ALA A 28 -11.12 -5.07 -18.54
C ALA A 28 -10.35 -6.23 -19.21
N ALA A 29 -9.64 -7.07 -18.45
CA ALA A 29 -8.95 -8.24 -18.99
C ALA A 29 -9.97 -9.36 -19.27
N GLU A 30 -10.52 -9.39 -20.48
CA GLU A 30 -11.63 -10.30 -20.85
C GLU A 30 -11.27 -11.79 -20.81
N ASP A 31 -9.99 -12.14 -20.94
CA ASP A 31 -9.50 -13.51 -20.91
C ASP A 31 -9.14 -14.01 -19.50
N ALA A 32 -9.26 -13.15 -18.48
CA ALA A 32 -9.00 -13.53 -17.10
C ALA A 32 -10.21 -14.21 -16.44
N ASP A 33 -9.96 -15.25 -15.65
CA ASP A 33 -11.01 -15.96 -14.89
C ASP A 33 -11.56 -15.08 -13.75
N ALA A 34 -10.71 -14.21 -13.21
CA ALA A 34 -11.01 -13.33 -12.10
C ALA A 34 -10.05 -12.13 -12.08
N PHE A 35 -10.45 -11.06 -11.39
CA PHE A 35 -9.54 -9.94 -11.10
C PHE A 35 -9.46 -9.64 -9.61
N VAL A 36 -8.37 -9.00 -9.20
CA VAL A 36 -8.04 -8.75 -7.79
C VAL A 36 -8.63 -7.43 -7.30
N ASN A 37 -9.34 -7.47 -6.17
CA ASN A 37 -9.64 -6.32 -5.30
C ASN A 37 -8.48 -6.09 -4.33
N PHE A 38 -7.84 -4.92 -4.38
CA PHE A 38 -6.79 -4.50 -3.46
C PHE A 38 -7.38 -3.94 -2.18
N ALA A 39 -7.75 -4.86 -1.29
CA ALA A 39 -8.54 -4.53 -0.12
C ALA A 39 -7.74 -3.94 1.04
N ASN A 40 -8.47 -3.28 1.94
CA ASN A 40 -8.09 -3.20 3.34
C ASN A 40 -8.25 -4.57 4.04
N PRO A 41 -7.45 -4.91 5.07
CA PRO A 41 -7.74 -6.09 5.90
C PRO A 41 -9.16 -6.07 6.47
N ASN A 42 -9.68 -4.89 6.85
CA ASN A 42 -11.08 -4.70 7.16
C ASN A 42 -11.89 -4.62 5.85
N PHE A 43 -12.44 -5.74 5.40
CA PHE A 43 -13.13 -5.86 4.12
C PHE A 43 -14.43 -5.07 4.13
N GLY A 44 -14.62 -4.18 3.16
CA GLY A 44 -15.81 -3.35 3.06
C GLY A 44 -15.48 -1.87 2.84
N TYR A 45 -16.51 -1.04 2.94
CA TYR A 45 -16.35 0.41 2.92
C TYR A 45 -15.58 0.88 4.15
N GLY A 46 -14.27 1.10 4.03
CA GLY A 46 -13.44 1.54 5.15
C GLY A 46 -13.89 2.86 5.75
N CYS A 47 -14.35 3.79 4.91
CA CYS A 47 -14.99 5.05 5.30
C CYS A 47 -15.70 5.67 4.08
N PHE A 48 -16.87 6.29 4.28
CA PHE A 48 -17.50 7.12 3.25
C PHE A 48 -16.70 8.42 3.10
N ILE A 49 -15.66 8.39 2.27
CA ILE A 49 -14.87 9.56 1.91
C ILE A 49 -15.35 10.14 0.58
N THR A 50 -15.03 11.40 0.30
CA THR A 50 -15.40 12.10 -0.95
C THR A 50 -14.67 11.58 -2.20
N SER A 51 -14.00 10.43 -2.11
CA SER A 51 -13.21 9.81 -3.17
C SER A 51 -13.43 8.31 -3.20
N CYS A 52 -13.39 7.67 -4.36
CA CYS A 52 -13.46 6.21 -4.44
C CYS A 52 -12.09 5.63 -4.84
N THR A 53 -11.52 4.77 -3.98
CA THR A 53 -10.37 3.95 -4.39
C THR A 53 -10.84 2.69 -5.11
N GLN A 54 -9.93 1.83 -5.53
CA GLN A 54 -10.27 0.66 -6.34
C GLN A 54 -11.35 -0.23 -5.66
N GLU A 55 -11.20 -0.51 -4.37
CA GLU A 55 -12.14 -1.35 -3.62
C GLU A 55 -13.56 -0.78 -3.62
N GLU A 56 -13.73 0.51 -3.30
CA GLU A 56 -15.06 1.13 -3.26
C GLU A 56 -15.69 1.21 -4.66
N ILE A 57 -14.90 1.48 -5.71
CA ILE A 57 -15.40 1.47 -7.09
C ILE A 57 -15.97 0.09 -7.44
N MET A 58 -15.29 -0.99 -7.07
CA MET A 58 -15.76 -2.35 -7.34
C MET A 58 -17.03 -2.70 -6.55
N GLN A 59 -17.09 -2.32 -5.28
CA GLN A 59 -18.27 -2.53 -4.43
C GLN A 59 -19.51 -1.78 -4.93
N VAL A 60 -19.34 -0.60 -5.53
CA VAL A 60 -20.43 0.18 -6.14
C VAL A 60 -20.81 -0.38 -7.51
N CYS A 61 -19.85 -0.76 -8.33
CA CYS A 61 -20.13 -1.27 -9.68
C CYS A 61 -20.70 -2.69 -9.67
N CYS A 62 -20.37 -3.47 -8.64
CA CYS A 62 -20.73 -4.88 -8.51
C CYS A 62 -21.33 -5.15 -7.11
N PRO A 63 -22.50 -4.59 -6.76
CA PRO A 63 -23.04 -4.61 -5.40
C PRO A 63 -23.23 -6.00 -4.78
N GLU A 64 -23.40 -7.05 -5.58
CA GLU A 64 -23.45 -8.44 -5.11
C GLU A 64 -22.15 -8.89 -4.44
N PHE A 65 -21.02 -8.26 -4.77
CA PHE A 65 -19.71 -8.46 -4.13
C PHE A 65 -19.77 -8.22 -2.61
N ASN A 66 -20.63 -7.30 -2.18
CA ASN A 66 -20.73 -6.88 -0.79
C ASN A 66 -21.29 -7.97 0.13
N VAL A 67 -21.84 -9.08 -0.40
CA VAL A 67 -22.25 -10.23 0.42
C VAL A 67 -21.07 -10.81 1.22
N GLY A 68 -19.84 -10.69 0.72
CA GLY A 68 -18.66 -11.15 1.45
C GLY A 68 -18.48 -10.45 2.80
N MET A 69 -18.95 -9.21 2.95
CA MET A 69 -18.88 -8.45 4.21
C MET A 69 -19.74 -9.06 5.33
N LEU A 70 -20.76 -9.86 4.98
CA LEU A 70 -21.57 -10.58 5.95
C LEU A 70 -20.83 -11.78 6.56
N HIS A 71 -19.81 -12.28 5.87
CA HIS A 71 -19.07 -13.48 6.24
C HIS A 71 -17.71 -13.16 6.84
N GLU A 72 -16.99 -12.19 6.27
CA GLU A 72 -15.66 -11.81 6.71
C GLU A 72 -15.56 -10.29 6.81
N GLY A 73 -15.32 -9.81 8.04
CA GLY A 73 -15.16 -8.40 8.32
C GLY A 73 -13.69 -7.98 8.35
N CYS A 74 -12.78 -8.80 8.88
CA CYS A 74 -11.38 -8.44 9.04
C CYS A 74 -10.47 -9.65 8.79
N MET A 75 -9.92 -9.72 7.58
CA MET A 75 -9.04 -10.80 7.16
C MET A 75 -7.76 -10.85 8.00
N THR A 76 -7.47 -12.02 8.58
CA THR A 76 -6.15 -12.33 9.13
C THR A 76 -5.12 -12.51 8.00
N SER A 77 -3.84 -12.71 8.32
CA SER A 77 -2.81 -12.98 7.30
C SER A 77 -3.01 -14.31 6.54
N GLY A 78 -3.89 -15.19 7.01
CA GLY A 78 -4.19 -16.49 6.38
C GLY A 78 -5.53 -16.54 5.63
N GLU A 79 -6.27 -15.44 5.56
CA GLU A 79 -7.62 -15.41 4.97
C GLU A 79 -7.68 -14.54 3.72
N VAL A 80 -8.60 -14.88 2.82
CA VAL A 80 -8.93 -14.14 1.60
C VAL A 80 -10.43 -14.22 1.38
N VAL A 81 -11.01 -13.26 0.65
CA VAL A 81 -12.44 -13.26 0.32
C VAL A 81 -12.62 -13.33 -1.20
N ASN A 82 -12.90 -14.51 -1.73
CA ASN A 82 -13.15 -14.67 -3.17
C ASN A 82 -14.65 -14.79 -3.40
N VAL A 83 -15.22 -13.85 -4.16
CA VAL A 83 -16.65 -13.85 -4.48
C VAL A 83 -16.82 -14.16 -5.95
N HIS A 84 -17.55 -15.24 -6.24
CA HIS A 84 -17.76 -15.78 -7.58
C HIS A 84 -19.16 -15.42 -8.09
N GLY A 85 -19.29 -15.27 -9.41
CA GLY A 85 -20.59 -15.08 -10.04
C GLY A 85 -21.23 -13.72 -9.78
N VAL A 86 -20.42 -12.70 -9.51
CA VAL A 86 -20.89 -11.34 -9.20
C VAL A 86 -21.25 -10.62 -10.49
N ARG A 87 -22.45 -10.04 -10.58
CA ARG A 87 -22.84 -9.19 -11.70
C ARG A 87 -22.26 -7.79 -11.58
N ARG A 88 -21.82 -7.24 -12.71
CA ARG A 88 -21.51 -5.82 -12.84
C ARG A 88 -22.75 -5.07 -13.33
N PHE A 89 -23.15 -4.05 -12.58
CA PHE A 89 -24.36 -3.25 -12.86
C PHE A 89 -24.04 -1.87 -13.41
N SER A 90 -22.88 -1.32 -13.07
CA SER A 90 -22.56 0.09 -13.37
C SER A 90 -21.30 0.25 -14.22
N SER A 91 -21.39 1.18 -15.16
CA SER A 91 -20.25 1.77 -15.86
C SER A 91 -19.72 2.96 -15.07
N TYR A 92 -18.42 3.19 -15.12
CA TYR A 92 -17.81 4.34 -14.46
C TYR A 92 -16.66 4.92 -15.29
N ARG A 93 -16.26 6.15 -14.95
CA ARG A 93 -14.97 6.74 -15.33
C ARG A 93 -14.36 7.46 -14.14
N GLY A 94 -13.08 7.83 -14.29
CA GLY A 94 -12.33 8.54 -13.26
C GLY A 94 -11.95 7.65 -12.08
N TYR A 95 -11.24 8.25 -11.14
CA TYR A 95 -10.67 7.62 -9.95
C TYR A 95 -10.55 8.65 -8.82
N LEU A 96 -10.64 8.23 -7.57
CA LEU A 96 -10.68 9.10 -6.40
C LEU A 96 -11.80 10.15 -6.50
N ASP A 97 -11.46 11.43 -6.47
CA ASP A 97 -12.36 12.59 -6.50
C ASP A 97 -12.96 12.84 -7.90
N THR A 98 -12.43 12.19 -8.93
CA THR A 98 -12.95 12.26 -10.31
C THR A 98 -13.90 11.10 -10.67
N PHE A 99 -14.20 10.21 -9.72
CA PHE A 99 -15.10 9.09 -9.95
C PHE A 99 -16.49 9.57 -10.39
N GLU A 100 -17.00 8.97 -11.46
CA GLU A 100 -18.31 9.28 -12.02
C GLU A 100 -18.99 7.99 -12.51
N HIS A 101 -20.23 7.77 -12.07
CA HIS A 101 -21.11 6.75 -12.63
C HIS A 101 -21.60 7.21 -14.02
N THR A 102 -21.29 6.43 -15.06
CA THR A 102 -21.57 6.81 -16.45
C THR A 102 -22.80 6.12 -17.04
N GLY A 103 -23.51 5.30 -16.26
CA GLY A 103 -24.72 4.61 -16.69
C GLY A 103 -24.69 3.11 -16.38
N PRO A 104 -25.73 2.36 -16.79
CA PRO A 104 -25.77 0.91 -16.62
C PRO A 104 -24.61 0.24 -17.38
N TRP A 105 -24.10 -0.85 -16.83
CA TRP A 105 -23.15 -1.71 -17.52
C TRP A 105 -23.84 -2.53 -18.60
N THR A 106 -23.33 -2.44 -19.83
CA THR A 106 -23.81 -3.20 -21.00
C THR A 106 -22.68 -3.92 -21.71
N GLY A 107 -21.48 -3.93 -21.13
CA GLY A 107 -20.27 -4.53 -21.70
C GLY A 107 -20.00 -5.95 -21.21
N THR A 108 -18.80 -6.42 -21.54
CA THR A 108 -18.26 -7.73 -21.18
C THR A 108 -17.04 -7.59 -20.26
N PRO A 109 -16.89 -8.45 -19.23
CA PRO A 109 -17.85 -9.47 -18.79
C PRO A 109 -19.05 -8.87 -18.00
N SER A 110 -20.22 -9.51 -18.07
CA SER A 110 -21.40 -9.13 -17.28
C SER A 110 -21.44 -9.79 -15.90
N ILE A 111 -20.76 -10.93 -15.76
CA ILE A 111 -20.59 -11.73 -14.54
C ILE A 111 -19.10 -11.99 -14.37
N GLN A 112 -18.60 -11.79 -13.16
CA GLN A 112 -17.16 -11.79 -12.88
C GLN A 112 -16.88 -12.41 -11.50
N THR A 113 -15.66 -12.93 -11.35
CA THR A 113 -15.11 -13.36 -10.06
C THR A 113 -14.17 -12.27 -9.54
N ILE A 114 -14.33 -11.88 -8.28
CA ILE A 114 -13.52 -10.86 -7.61
C ILE A 114 -12.72 -11.53 -6.50
N LEU A 115 -11.39 -11.51 -6.61
CA LEU A 115 -10.47 -12.09 -5.63
C LEU A 115 -10.02 -11.00 -4.66
N THR A 116 -10.26 -11.16 -3.36
CA THR A 116 -9.97 -10.10 -2.38
C THR A 116 -8.79 -10.46 -1.51
N MET A 117 -7.76 -9.61 -1.53
CA MET A 117 -6.59 -9.74 -0.68
C MET A 117 -6.02 -8.39 -0.24
N ASP A 118 -5.60 -8.32 1.02
CA ASP A 118 -4.98 -7.14 1.60
C ASP A 118 -3.46 -7.24 1.64
N ALA A 119 -2.74 -6.15 1.34
CA ALA A 119 -1.27 -6.11 1.39
C ALA A 119 -0.75 -5.60 2.74
N THR A 120 0.51 -5.90 3.07
CA THR A 120 1.15 -5.26 4.22
C THR A 120 1.29 -3.76 4.00
N MET A 121 1.14 -2.96 5.06
CA MET A 121 1.25 -1.50 4.98
C MET A 121 2.64 -0.96 5.37
N CYS A 122 3.50 -1.81 5.93
CA CYS A 122 4.81 -1.39 6.42
C CYS A 122 5.81 -2.55 6.40
N MET A 123 7.10 -2.20 6.56
CA MET A 123 8.20 -3.15 6.59
C MET A 123 8.22 -4.07 5.36
N HIS A 124 7.86 -3.52 4.19
CA HIS A 124 7.64 -4.27 2.95
C HIS A 124 8.78 -5.23 2.59
N PHE A 125 10.02 -4.88 2.92
CA PHE A 125 11.21 -5.66 2.61
C PHE A 125 11.62 -6.66 3.70
N SER A 126 10.92 -6.74 4.84
CA SER A 126 11.29 -7.72 5.87
C SER A 126 10.86 -9.10 5.42
N GLU A 127 11.69 -10.12 5.66
CA GLU A 127 11.42 -11.49 5.24
C GLU A 127 10.02 -11.96 5.67
N SER A 128 9.63 -11.67 6.92
CA SER A 128 8.31 -12.00 7.45
C SER A 128 7.15 -11.38 6.66
N ARG A 129 7.31 -10.16 6.13
CA ARG A 129 6.27 -9.44 5.39
C ARG A 129 6.24 -9.86 3.93
N VAL A 130 7.41 -10.09 3.33
CA VAL A 130 7.54 -10.68 1.98
C VAL A 130 6.85 -12.05 1.94
N LEU A 131 7.19 -12.95 2.87
CA LEU A 131 6.58 -14.28 2.91
C LEU A 131 5.08 -14.24 3.20
N ARG A 132 4.64 -13.27 4.02
CA ARG A 132 3.21 -13.07 4.29
C ARG A 132 2.47 -12.68 3.02
N ASP A 133 2.95 -11.70 2.27
CA ASP A 133 2.26 -11.22 1.07
C ASP A 133 2.29 -12.24 -0.07
N ILE A 134 3.39 -12.98 -0.24
CA ILE A 134 3.44 -14.11 -1.18
C ILE A 134 2.41 -15.18 -0.80
N ARG A 135 2.31 -15.54 0.49
CA ARG A 135 1.32 -16.53 0.94
C ARG A 135 -0.12 -16.04 0.74
N LYS A 136 -0.38 -14.77 1.05
CA LYS A 136 -1.68 -14.14 0.86
C LYS A 136 -2.12 -14.19 -0.61
N ALA A 137 -1.23 -13.77 -1.52
CA ALA A 137 -1.47 -13.84 -2.96
C ALA A 137 -1.64 -15.29 -3.44
N TYR A 138 -0.80 -16.22 -2.97
CA TYR A 138 -0.91 -17.64 -3.31
C TYR A 138 -2.28 -18.22 -2.94
N LEU A 139 -2.78 -17.93 -1.72
CA LEU A 139 -4.10 -18.35 -1.27
C LEU A 139 -5.21 -17.73 -2.13
N CYS A 140 -5.06 -16.45 -2.48
CA CYS A 140 -6.02 -15.71 -3.28
C CYS A 140 -6.13 -16.26 -4.72
N PHE A 141 -5.01 -16.69 -5.30
CA PHE A 141 -4.89 -17.12 -6.70
C PHE A 141 -5.23 -18.59 -6.94
N GLN A 142 -5.48 -19.37 -5.88
CA GLN A 142 -5.84 -20.79 -6.04
C GLN A 142 -7.06 -20.93 -6.96
N GLN A 143 -7.10 -22.04 -7.72
CA GLN A 143 -8.23 -22.41 -8.59
C GLN A 143 -8.49 -21.48 -9.79
N CYS A 144 -7.61 -20.51 -10.05
CA CYS A 144 -7.65 -19.68 -11.25
C CYS A 144 -6.60 -20.15 -12.27
N GLY A 145 -6.91 -20.09 -13.57
CA GLY A 145 -5.94 -20.27 -14.65
C GLY A 145 -5.26 -18.94 -15.02
N ILE A 146 -6.04 -17.87 -15.17
CA ILE A 146 -5.57 -16.52 -15.49
C ILE A 146 -6.14 -15.54 -14.46
N VAL A 147 -5.26 -14.82 -13.75
CA VAL A 147 -5.64 -13.80 -12.76
C VAL A 147 -5.28 -12.41 -13.28
N SER A 148 -6.27 -11.52 -13.32
CA SER A 148 -6.05 -10.10 -13.59
C SER A 148 -5.72 -9.34 -12.30
N THR A 149 -4.56 -8.70 -12.24
CA THR A 149 -4.06 -8.00 -11.06
C THR A 149 -3.25 -6.77 -11.48
N GLY A 150 -2.50 -6.17 -10.57
CA GLY A 150 -1.70 -4.97 -10.83
C GLY A 150 -0.93 -4.54 -9.59
N ARG A 151 -0.91 -3.22 -9.36
CA ARG A 151 -0.12 -2.53 -8.32
C ARG A 151 -0.64 -2.71 -6.89
N TRP A 152 -0.88 -3.96 -6.49
CA TRP A 152 -1.37 -4.36 -5.18
C TRP A 152 -0.48 -3.82 -4.05
N GLY A 153 -1.06 -2.99 -3.19
CA GLY A 153 -0.36 -2.41 -2.04
C GLY A 153 0.62 -1.27 -2.36
N CYS A 154 0.63 -0.74 -3.59
CA CYS A 154 1.60 0.29 -4.00
C CYS A 154 1.08 1.74 -3.93
N GLY A 155 -0.23 1.94 -3.79
CA GLY A 155 -0.83 3.25 -3.59
C GLY A 155 -0.74 3.69 -2.13
N ALA A 156 -1.90 3.77 -1.46
CA ALA A 156 -1.99 4.21 -0.06
C ALA A 156 -1.11 3.41 0.92
N PHE A 157 -0.75 2.16 0.60
CA PHE A 157 0.05 1.28 1.46
C PHE A 157 1.56 1.40 1.23
N GLY A 158 2.00 2.20 0.23
CA GLY A 158 3.39 2.60 0.06
C GLY A 158 4.37 1.49 -0.36
N GLY A 159 3.88 0.36 -0.87
CA GLY A 159 4.71 -0.69 -1.46
C GLY A 159 5.34 -0.26 -2.79
N GLN A 160 6.45 -0.89 -3.16
CA GLN A 160 7.06 -0.65 -4.47
C GLN A 160 6.51 -1.62 -5.51
N ALA A 161 6.00 -1.10 -6.63
CA ALA A 161 5.41 -1.88 -7.71
C ALA A 161 6.28 -3.05 -8.21
N PRO A 162 7.58 -2.88 -8.56
CA PRO A 162 8.38 -3.99 -9.05
C PRO A 162 8.62 -5.07 -7.98
N HIS A 163 8.64 -4.67 -6.70
CA HIS A 163 8.80 -5.59 -5.57
C HIS A 163 7.52 -6.40 -5.29
N LYS A 164 6.36 -5.75 -5.31
CA LYS A 164 5.04 -6.42 -5.18
C LYS A 164 4.71 -7.26 -6.40
N PHE A 165 5.12 -6.83 -7.59
CA PHE A 165 4.99 -7.61 -8.81
C PHE A 165 5.79 -8.92 -8.72
N ALA A 166 7.06 -8.87 -8.32
CA ALA A 166 7.87 -10.09 -8.15
C ALA A 166 7.27 -11.07 -7.12
N GLN A 167 6.69 -10.56 -6.03
CA GLN A 167 5.96 -11.39 -5.05
C GLN A 167 4.73 -12.08 -5.67
N GLN A 168 3.97 -11.36 -6.49
CA GLN A 168 2.82 -11.92 -7.20
C GLN A 168 3.23 -12.96 -8.25
N LEU A 169 4.37 -12.80 -8.92
CA LEU A 169 4.92 -13.82 -9.83
C LEU A 169 5.27 -15.12 -9.11
N VAL A 170 5.90 -15.04 -7.93
CA VAL A 170 6.14 -16.22 -7.08
C VAL A 170 4.82 -16.89 -6.72
N ALA A 171 3.84 -16.11 -6.23
CA ALA A 171 2.54 -16.63 -5.85
C ALA A 171 1.79 -17.29 -7.01
N ALA A 172 1.80 -16.68 -8.19
CA ALA A 172 1.16 -17.20 -9.39
C ALA A 172 1.79 -18.51 -9.84
N SER A 173 3.12 -18.60 -9.85
CA SER A 173 3.82 -19.84 -10.18
C SER A 173 3.51 -20.97 -9.20
N LEU A 174 3.44 -20.66 -7.90
CA LEU A 174 3.07 -21.63 -6.87
C LEU A 174 1.60 -22.08 -6.98
N ALA A 175 0.68 -21.16 -7.30
CA ALA A 175 -0.74 -21.44 -7.49
C ALA A 175 -1.03 -22.13 -8.84
N GLY A 176 -0.08 -22.03 -9.75
CA GLY A 176 -0.14 -22.62 -11.07
C GLY A 176 -0.93 -21.82 -12.10
N CYS A 177 -1.10 -20.52 -11.88
CA CYS A 177 -1.82 -19.59 -12.74
C CYS A 177 -0.88 -18.62 -13.47
N THR A 178 -1.43 -17.89 -14.45
CA THR A 178 -0.74 -16.79 -15.14
C THR A 178 -1.39 -15.45 -14.78
N LEU A 179 -0.66 -14.35 -14.99
CA LEU A 179 -1.12 -13.01 -14.66
C LEU A 179 -1.43 -12.16 -15.90
N ARG A 180 -2.50 -11.36 -15.81
CA ARG A 180 -2.68 -10.13 -16.58
C ARG A 180 -2.40 -8.98 -15.62
N PHE A 181 -1.27 -8.29 -15.80
CA PHE A 181 -0.83 -7.28 -14.85
C PHE A 181 -1.05 -5.88 -15.40
N SER A 182 -1.97 -5.15 -14.80
CA SER A 182 -2.22 -3.75 -15.11
C SER A 182 -1.15 -2.84 -14.49
N THR A 183 -0.45 -2.12 -15.36
CA THR A 183 0.46 -1.02 -14.97
C THR A 183 -0.28 0.32 -14.94
N PHE A 184 -1.56 0.36 -15.32
CA PHE A 184 -2.33 1.60 -15.52
C PHE A 184 -1.62 2.62 -16.43
N GLY A 185 -0.74 2.16 -17.34
CA GLY A 185 -0.04 3.02 -18.29
C GLY A 185 1.14 3.82 -17.72
N GLU A 186 1.48 3.61 -16.44
CA GLU A 186 2.53 4.37 -15.76
C GLU A 186 3.86 3.58 -15.75
N PRO A 187 5.03 4.22 -15.88
CA PRO A 187 6.31 3.55 -15.71
C PRO A 187 6.50 3.08 -14.25
N ASP A 188 6.55 1.76 -14.02
CA ASP A 188 6.78 1.17 -12.69
C ASP A 188 7.92 0.16 -12.63
N ARG A 189 8.64 -0.04 -13.74
CA ARG A 189 9.78 -0.98 -13.84
C ARG A 189 9.37 -2.44 -13.69
N CYS A 190 8.09 -2.78 -13.78
CA CYS A 190 7.65 -4.19 -13.82
C CYS A 190 8.10 -4.88 -15.11
N ASP A 191 8.28 -4.14 -16.20
CA ASP A 191 8.87 -4.58 -17.46
C ASP A 191 10.33 -5.03 -17.28
N GLU A 192 11.14 -4.31 -16.50
CA GLU A 192 12.52 -4.72 -16.18
C GLU A 192 12.55 -6.04 -15.40
N VAL A 193 11.65 -6.21 -14.42
CA VAL A 193 11.52 -7.45 -13.65
C VAL A 193 11.09 -8.61 -14.57
N LEU A 194 10.10 -8.39 -15.42
CA LEU A 194 9.61 -9.41 -16.34
C LEU A 194 10.69 -9.81 -17.36
N ALA A 195 11.46 -8.85 -17.89
CA ALA A 195 12.58 -9.12 -18.78
C ALA A 195 13.68 -9.96 -18.09
N ALA A 196 13.99 -9.66 -16.83
CA ALA A 196 14.95 -10.43 -16.04
C ALA A 196 14.47 -11.86 -15.79
N VAL A 197 13.19 -12.04 -15.45
CA VAL A 197 12.56 -13.37 -15.28
C VAL A 197 12.56 -14.15 -16.59
N ALA A 198 12.18 -13.52 -17.71
CA ALA A 198 12.17 -14.17 -19.02
C ALA A 198 13.57 -14.59 -19.48
N ALA A 199 14.59 -13.79 -19.19
CA ALA A 199 15.99 -14.11 -19.52
C ALA A 199 16.58 -15.21 -18.64
N ALA A 200 16.24 -15.23 -17.35
CA ALA A 200 16.79 -16.18 -16.39
C ALA A 200 16.01 -17.50 -16.31
N GLN A 201 14.71 -17.49 -16.66
CA GLN A 201 13.77 -18.59 -16.51
C GLN A 201 13.90 -19.32 -15.16
N PRO A 202 13.83 -18.59 -14.02
CA PRO A 202 14.07 -19.16 -12.71
C PRO A 202 12.96 -20.15 -12.31
N SER A 203 13.25 -21.10 -11.42
CA SER A 203 12.17 -21.78 -10.70
C SER A 203 11.46 -20.80 -9.76
N ALA A 204 10.24 -21.12 -9.31
CA ALA A 204 9.56 -20.31 -8.29
C ALA A 204 10.39 -20.18 -7.00
N ALA A 205 11.15 -21.22 -6.64
CA ALA A 205 12.07 -21.20 -5.50
C ALA A 205 13.24 -20.23 -5.73
N ASP A 206 13.83 -20.23 -6.92
CA ASP A 206 14.92 -19.30 -7.27
C ASP A 206 14.43 -17.85 -7.27
N LEU A 207 13.23 -17.61 -7.82
CA LEU A 207 12.62 -16.28 -7.83
C LEU A 207 12.33 -15.78 -6.40
N LEU A 208 11.78 -16.65 -5.53
CA LEU A 208 11.59 -16.32 -4.12
C LEU A 208 12.92 -15.95 -3.46
N GLN A 209 13.95 -16.76 -3.67
CA GLN A 209 15.28 -16.49 -3.11
C GLN A 209 15.84 -15.16 -3.61
N ALA A 210 15.68 -14.85 -4.90
CA ALA A 210 16.09 -13.57 -5.47
C ALA A 210 15.34 -12.39 -4.84
N VAL A 211 14.02 -12.51 -4.63
CA VAL A 211 13.20 -11.49 -3.96
C VAL A 211 13.68 -11.27 -2.52
N LEU A 212 13.96 -12.34 -1.77
CA LEU A 212 14.46 -12.25 -0.39
C LEU A 212 15.84 -11.59 -0.33
N LEU A 213 16.77 -11.98 -1.22
CA LEU A 213 18.10 -11.39 -1.32
C LEU A 213 18.04 -9.89 -1.67
N ALA A 214 17.22 -9.52 -2.65
CA ALA A 214 17.01 -8.12 -3.02
C ALA A 214 16.43 -7.32 -1.83
N SER A 215 15.49 -7.90 -1.09
CA SER A 215 14.87 -7.27 0.08
C SER A 215 15.86 -7.06 1.24
N ALA A 216 16.76 -8.02 1.45
CA ALA A 216 17.85 -7.90 2.43
C ALA A 216 18.88 -6.83 2.02
N ALA A 217 19.19 -6.72 0.72
CA ALA A 217 20.11 -5.69 0.21
C ALA A 217 19.58 -4.26 0.45
N VAL A 218 18.26 -4.04 0.30
CA VAL A 218 17.61 -2.76 0.63
C VAL A 218 17.74 -2.43 2.12
N HIS A 219 17.58 -3.42 3.00
CA HIS A 219 17.81 -3.23 4.43
C HIS A 219 19.27 -2.91 4.75
N ALA A 220 20.21 -3.60 4.11
CA ALA A 220 21.63 -3.38 4.32
C ALA A 220 22.05 -1.96 3.90
N SER A 221 21.54 -1.45 2.77
CA SER A 221 21.80 -0.09 2.29
C SER A 221 21.16 0.96 3.20
N ALA A 222 19.93 0.75 3.67
CA ALA A 222 19.28 1.63 4.65
C ALA A 222 20.03 1.65 5.99
N ALA A 223 20.46 0.48 6.48
CA ALA A 223 21.26 0.36 7.70
C ALA A 223 22.65 1.01 7.55
N ALA A 224 23.27 0.88 6.37
CA ALA A 224 24.51 1.58 6.05
C ALA A 224 24.32 3.10 6.07
N ALA A 225 23.25 3.62 5.46
CA ALA A 225 22.89 5.04 5.50
C ALA A 225 22.63 5.54 6.94
N ALA A 226 21.94 4.74 7.77
CA ALA A 226 21.70 5.06 9.18
C ALA A 226 23.01 5.12 9.99
N ARG A 227 23.92 4.15 9.80
CA ARG A 227 25.26 4.14 10.44
C ARG A 227 26.09 5.35 10.00
N ALA A 228 26.08 5.68 8.71
CA ALA A 228 26.77 6.86 8.18
C ALA A 228 26.21 8.15 8.81
N THR A 229 24.89 8.26 8.94
CA THR A 229 24.22 9.40 9.60
C THR A 229 24.60 9.49 11.08
N ALA A 230 24.58 8.37 11.81
CA ALA A 230 24.98 8.33 13.22
C ALA A 230 26.46 8.73 13.41
N ALA A 231 27.35 8.26 12.54
CA ALA A 231 28.78 8.63 12.56
C ALA A 231 29.00 10.12 12.25
N ALA A 232 28.25 10.67 11.28
CA ALA A 232 28.27 12.10 10.96
C ALA A 232 27.80 12.96 12.14
N LEU A 233 26.71 12.56 12.81
CA LEU A 233 26.20 13.23 14.02
C LEU A 233 27.18 13.17 15.19
N ALA A 234 27.84 12.02 15.41
CA ALA A 234 28.86 11.88 16.45
C ALA A 234 30.06 12.80 16.20
N THR A 235 30.49 12.90 14.94
CA THR A 235 31.59 13.80 14.52
C THR A 235 31.22 15.28 14.70
N ALA A 236 30.00 15.68 14.33
CA ALA A 236 29.49 17.03 14.54
C ALA A 236 29.47 17.41 16.03
N ARG A 237 29.04 16.49 16.89
CA ARG A 237 29.04 16.67 18.36
C ARG A 237 30.46 16.82 18.93
N ALA A 238 31.40 16.00 18.48
CA ALA A 238 32.80 16.07 18.91
C ALA A 238 33.46 17.43 18.56
N ARG A 239 33.17 17.96 17.37
CA ARG A 239 33.62 19.31 16.96
C ARG A 239 33.01 20.42 17.83
N ALA A 240 31.71 20.32 18.15
CA ALA A 240 31.04 21.30 19.02
C ALA A 240 31.61 21.30 20.45
N THR A 241 32.02 20.14 20.97
CA THR A 241 32.67 20.04 22.29
C THR A 241 34.11 20.52 22.28
N ALA A 242 34.87 20.28 21.20
CA ALA A 242 36.25 20.75 21.05
C ALA A 242 36.35 22.28 20.86
N GLY A 243 35.31 22.92 20.31
CA GLY A 243 35.24 24.38 20.15
C GLY A 243 34.99 25.17 21.45
N ARG A 244 34.63 24.51 22.57
CA ARG A 244 34.52 25.17 23.88
C ARG A 244 35.91 25.26 24.52
N ARG A 245 36.66 26.32 24.20
CA ARG A 245 37.86 26.69 24.99
C ARG A 245 37.48 26.84 26.46
N PRO A 246 38.29 26.34 27.42
CA PRO A 246 38.06 26.60 28.84
C PRO A 246 38.03 28.12 29.07
N ARG A 247 37.01 28.62 29.77
CA ARG A 247 37.01 30.01 30.24
C ARG A 247 38.23 30.20 31.14
N LEU A 248 39.20 30.99 30.68
CA LEU A 248 40.30 31.48 31.52
C LEU A 248 39.67 32.16 32.74
N ARG A 249 40.08 31.72 33.94
CA ARG A 249 39.64 32.30 35.21
C ARG A 249 39.97 33.81 35.22
N PRO A 250 39.07 34.69 35.69
CA PRO A 250 39.40 36.10 35.82
C PRO A 250 40.51 36.27 36.87
N ARG A 251 41.57 37.03 36.53
CA ARG A 251 42.54 37.51 37.52
C ARG A 251 41.86 38.53 38.45
N PRO A 252 42.20 38.56 39.75
CA PRO A 252 41.67 39.57 40.67
C PRO A 252 42.24 40.94 40.31
N ARG A 253 41.37 41.95 40.14
CA ARG A 253 41.79 43.36 40.02
C ARG A 253 41.89 43.97 41.41
N LEU A 254 43.11 44.38 41.76
CA LEU A 254 43.40 45.31 42.84
C LEU A 254 42.67 46.64 42.59
N GLY A 255 42.03 47.15 43.64
CA GLY A 255 41.26 48.37 43.61
C GLY A 255 42.12 49.62 43.52
N LEU A 256 41.61 50.62 42.83
CA LEU A 256 41.90 52.03 43.09
C LEU A 256 40.61 52.84 42.91
N SER A 257 40.38 53.68 43.91
CA SER A 257 39.35 54.69 44.06
C SER A 257 39.36 55.76 42.96
N GLY A 258 38.20 56.36 42.69
CA GLY A 258 38.16 57.77 42.28
C GLY A 258 37.20 58.17 41.18
N THR A 259 36.09 58.75 41.63
CA THR A 259 35.34 59.90 41.07
C THR A 259 34.49 59.80 39.79
N SER A 260 33.41 60.57 39.89
CA SER A 260 32.16 60.61 39.13
C SER A 260 32.25 61.24 37.74
N ARG A 261 31.33 60.87 36.83
CA ARG A 261 30.27 61.78 36.31
C ARG A 261 29.27 61.05 35.40
N ARG A 262 28.04 61.58 35.44
CA ARG A 262 26.79 61.14 34.78
C ARG A 262 26.78 61.32 33.25
N ARG A 263 25.99 60.49 32.55
CA ARG A 263 24.98 60.78 31.49
C ARG A 263 24.50 59.42 30.92
N SER A 264 23.24 59.03 31.14
CA SER A 264 22.06 59.23 30.25
C SER A 264 22.19 58.59 28.86
N CYS A 265 21.50 57.46 28.61
CA CYS A 265 20.41 57.38 27.62
C CYS A 265 19.75 55.97 27.53
N CYS A 266 18.41 56.00 27.52
CA CYS A 266 17.40 55.14 26.88
C CYS A 266 17.49 53.59 26.84
N SER A 267 16.51 52.99 27.55
CA SER A 267 15.94 51.66 27.38
C SER A 267 15.23 51.47 26.04
N SER A 268 15.28 50.25 25.50
CA SER A 268 14.18 49.70 24.69
C SER A 268 14.10 48.18 24.87
N ALA A 269 13.03 47.74 25.54
CA ALA A 269 12.68 46.35 25.74
C ALA A 269 11.71 45.90 24.63
N ILE A 270 12.07 44.85 23.89
CA ILE A 270 11.20 44.24 22.88
C ILE A 270 10.28 43.23 23.55
N ARG A 271 8.97 43.51 23.49
CA ARG A 271 7.86 42.68 23.98
C ARG A 271 7.71 41.39 23.15
N ARG A 272 7.53 40.26 23.83
CA ARG A 272 7.02 39.00 23.24
C ARG A 272 5.50 39.10 23.08
N ARG A 273 4.98 38.86 21.87
CA ARG A 273 3.53 38.72 21.61
C ARG A 273 3.10 37.26 21.87
N ARG A 274 2.03 37.09 22.64
CA ARG A 274 1.24 35.85 22.77
C ARG A 274 0.36 35.68 21.53
N VAL A 275 0.22 34.45 21.04
CA VAL A 275 -0.76 34.05 20.03
C VAL A 275 -2.06 33.67 20.75
N THR A 276 -3.17 34.30 20.35
CA THR A 276 -4.53 34.02 20.79
C THR A 276 -5.17 32.94 19.91
N ALA A 277 -5.84 31.98 20.53
CA ALA A 277 -6.62 30.93 19.88
C ALA A 277 -7.92 31.47 19.27
N LEU A 278 -8.35 30.92 18.13
CA LEU A 278 -9.65 31.17 17.47
C LEU A 278 -10.65 30.03 17.76
N PRO A 279 -11.96 30.31 17.81
CA PRO A 279 -12.98 29.37 18.30
C PRO A 279 -13.62 28.50 17.19
N ARG A 280 -14.19 27.37 17.63
CA ARG A 280 -15.02 26.41 16.87
C ARG A 280 -16.35 27.01 16.41
N PRO A 281 -16.97 26.49 15.32
CA PRO A 281 -18.40 26.63 15.09
C PRO A 281 -19.20 25.36 15.46
N SER A 282 -20.50 25.61 15.60
CA SER A 282 -21.56 24.87 16.30
C SER A 282 -22.35 23.89 15.42
N ARG A 283 -23.17 23.09 16.11
CA ARG A 283 -24.07 22.01 15.63
C ARG A 283 -25.28 22.50 14.80
N GLN A 284 -25.88 21.49 14.15
CA GLN A 284 -27.31 21.23 13.81
C GLN A 284 -27.81 21.59 12.40
N ALA A 285 -28.22 20.55 11.67
CA ALA A 285 -29.57 20.41 11.11
C ALA A 285 -29.85 18.93 10.75
N SER A 286 -31.10 18.52 10.92
CA SER A 286 -31.64 17.15 10.87
C SER A 286 -32.76 17.04 9.82
N MET A 287 -33.06 15.79 9.40
CA MET A 287 -34.30 15.23 8.78
C MET A 287 -34.16 14.72 7.32
N PRO A 288 -35.05 13.81 6.86
CA PRO A 288 -35.52 12.57 7.48
C PRO A 288 -35.39 11.34 6.54
N ALA A 289 -35.53 10.15 7.13
CA ALA A 289 -35.55 8.85 6.44
C ALA A 289 -36.89 8.58 5.75
N THR A 290 -36.85 8.07 4.51
CA THR A 290 -38.00 7.46 3.83
C THR A 290 -37.80 5.96 3.71
N SER A 291 -38.75 5.23 4.31
CA SER A 291 -38.90 3.79 4.30
C SER A 291 -39.18 3.23 2.91
N TRP A 292 -38.50 2.15 2.53
CA TRP A 292 -39.00 1.20 1.55
C TRP A 292 -39.08 -0.17 2.22
N MET A 293 -40.31 -0.59 2.53
CA MET A 293 -40.63 -1.99 2.79
C MET A 293 -40.53 -2.75 1.47
N CYS A 294 -39.86 -3.89 1.48
CA CYS A 294 -40.08 -4.96 0.52
C CYS A 294 -40.22 -6.26 1.31
N GLU A 295 -41.37 -6.91 1.14
CA GLU A 295 -41.69 -8.23 1.69
C GLU A 295 -40.80 -9.32 1.05
N PRO A 296 -40.60 -10.46 1.74
CA PRO A 296 -39.62 -11.47 1.34
C PRO A 296 -40.22 -12.47 0.35
N LEU A 297 -39.57 -12.66 -0.79
CA LEU A 297 -39.70 -13.88 -1.59
C LEU A 297 -38.61 -14.85 -1.17
N GLY A 298 -39.04 -15.94 -0.53
CA GLY A 298 -38.16 -16.98 -0.02
C GLY A 298 -37.43 -17.73 -1.12
N TYR A 299 -36.21 -18.15 -0.82
CA TYR A 299 -35.59 -19.31 -1.44
C TYR A 299 -34.97 -20.21 -0.37
N ILE A 300 -35.18 -21.48 -0.64
CA ILE A 300 -34.93 -22.67 0.16
C ILE A 300 -33.41 -22.93 0.18
N VAL A 301 -32.92 -23.31 1.37
CA VAL A 301 -31.54 -23.71 1.67
C VAL A 301 -31.13 -24.97 0.89
#